data_AF-X1UXP1-F1
#
_entry.id   AF-X1UXP1-F1
#
_cell.length_a   1.000
_cell.length_b   1.000
_cell.length_c   1.000
_cell.angle_alpha   90.00
_cell.angle_beta   90.00
_cell.angle_gamma   90.00
#
_symmetry.space_group_name_H-M   'P 1'
#
loop_
_entity.id
_entity.type
_entity.pdbx_description
1 polymer ?
#
loop_
_entity_poly.entity_id
_entity_poly.type
_entity_poly.pdbx_seq_one_letter_code
_entity_poly.pdbx_strand_id
1 'polypeptide(L)' 'MSEKELIAAIRKTLIEVSHNNPSWRLLRGRESLSAEEVIGKLGNDKKFRKFVVTHYVELAVLIENRGREKLFGEEK' A
#
# COMPACT_ATOMS: atom_id res chain seq x y z
N MET A 1 -12.28 -2.39 -10.98
CA MET A 1 -10.80 -2.34 -11.02
C MET A 1 -10.28 -3.76 -10.93
N SER A 2 -9.43 -4.17 -11.87
CA SER A 2 -8.76 -5.47 -11.86
C SER A 2 -7.55 -5.46 -10.92
N GLU A 3 -7.11 -6.63 -10.45
CA GLU A 3 -5.87 -6.78 -9.68
C GLU A 3 -4.67 -6.16 -10.43
N LYS A 4 -4.65 -6.30 -11.76
CA LYS A 4 -3.60 -5.72 -12.63
C LYS A 4 -3.56 -4.19 -12.56
N GLU A 5 -4.73 -3.54 -12.63
CA GLU A 5 -4.84 -2.07 -12.51
C GLU A 5 -4.43 -1.60 -11.11
N LEU A 6 -4.82 -2.34 -10.08
CA LEU A 6 -4.44 -2.03 -8.70
C LEU A 6 -2.92 -2.12 -8.52
N ILE A 7 -2.28 -3.18 -9.02
CA ILE A 7 -0.82 -3.32 -8.95
C ILE A 7 -0.12 -2.20 -9.73
N ALA A 8 -0.65 -1.81 -10.89
CA ALA A 8 -0.10 -0.70 -11.66
C ALA A 8 -0.17 0.62 -10.87
N ALA A 9 -1.31 0.89 -10.21
CA ALA A 9 -1.48 2.05 -9.35
C ALA A 9 -0.49 2.02 -8.17
N ILE A 10 -0.38 0.89 -7.48
CA ILE A 10 0.57 0.70 -6.37
C ILE A 10 2.01 0.97 -6.82
N ARG A 11 2.42 0.44 -7.96
CA ARG A 11 3.77 0.67 -8.50
C ARG A 11 4.02 2.15 -8.79
N LYS A 12 3.07 2.83 -9.44
CA LYS A 12 3.17 4.26 -9.74
C LYS A 12 3.35 5.08 -8.45
N THR A 13 2.52 4.82 -7.44
CA THR A 13 2.63 5.49 -6.14
C THR A 13 3.97 5.20 -5.46
N LEU A 14 4.46 3.97 -5.51
CA LEU A 14 5.75 3.62 -4.92
C LEU A 14 6.93 4.30 -5.62
N ILE A 15 6.86 4.52 -6.93
CA ILE A 15 7.87 5.32 -7.66
C ILE A 15 7.87 6.77 -7.16
N GLU A 16 6.69 7.38 -7.00
CA GLU A 16 6.58 8.74 -6.46
C GLU A 16 7.11 8.83 -5.02
N VAL A 17 6.79 7.84 -4.18
CA VAL A 17 7.30 7.74 -2.81
C VAL A 17 8.82 7.59 -2.81
N SER A 18 9.40 6.80 -3.71
CA SER A 18 10.84 6.58 -3.70
C SER A 18 11.64 7.83 -4.06
N HIS A 19 11.10 8.66 -4.96
CA HIS A 19 11.67 9.97 -5.30
C HIS A 19 11.53 10.99 -4.16
N ASN A 20 10.36 11.05 -3.50
CA ASN A 20 10.06 12.06 -2.49
C ASN A 20 10.58 11.69 -1.09
N ASN A 21 10.67 10.39 -0.79
CA ASN A 21 11.07 9.85 0.49
C ASN A 21 11.87 8.55 0.32
N PRO A 22 13.16 8.64 -0.02
CA PRO A 22 14.02 7.47 -0.23
C PRO A 22 14.26 6.64 1.05
N SER A 23 13.92 7.16 2.24
CA SER A 23 14.00 6.42 3.50
C SER A 23 12.71 5.67 3.85
N TRP A 24 11.64 5.80 3.04
CA TRP A 24 10.42 5.02 3.23
C TRP A 24 10.71 3.51 3.16
N ARG A 25 10.07 2.74 4.06
CA ARG A 25 10.23 1.28 4.11
C ARG A 25 8.87 0.60 4.32
N LEU A 26 8.65 -0.51 3.63
CA LEU A 26 7.61 -1.47 3.96
C LEU A 26 8.16 -2.48 4.97
N LEU A 27 7.59 -2.49 6.17
CA LEU A 27 7.94 -3.46 7.20
C LEU A 27 7.06 -4.70 7.09
N ARG A 28 7.69 -5.88 6.99
CA ARG A 28 7.01 -7.18 6.95
C ARG A 28 7.76 -8.18 7.81
N GLY A 29 7.31 -8.33 9.05
CA GLY A 29 8.03 -9.16 10.03
C GLY A 29 9.44 -8.62 10.26
N ARG A 30 10.46 -9.37 9.85
CA ARG A 30 11.88 -8.96 9.91
C ARG A 30 12.39 -8.30 8.62
N GLU A 31 11.60 -8.31 7.55
CA GLU A 31 11.95 -7.63 6.30
C GLU A 31 11.65 -6.13 6.42
N SER A 32 12.58 -5.30 5.95
CA SER A 32 12.40 -3.86 5.75
C SER A 32 12.77 -3.57 4.30
N LEU A 33 11.77 -3.32 3.46
CA LEU A 33 11.93 -3.21 2.00
C LEU A 33 11.84 -1.75 1.56
N SER A 34 12.76 -1.31 0.71
CA SER A 34 12.63 -0.04 -0.01
C SER A 34 11.47 -0.08 -1.01
N ALA A 35 11.04 1.07 -1.51
CA ALA A 35 10.01 1.16 -2.53
C ALA A 35 10.39 0.36 -3.81
N GLU A 36 11.65 0.44 -4.25
CA GLU A 36 12.17 -0.31 -5.39
C GLU A 36 12.12 -1.83 -5.17
N GLU A 37 12.49 -2.30 -3.97
CA GLU A 37 12.43 -3.72 -3.61
C GLU A 37 10.99 -4.24 -3.60
N VAL A 38 10.04 -3.45 -3.11
CA VAL A 38 8.61 -3.77 -3.18
C VAL A 38 8.15 -3.84 -4.64
N ILE A 39 8.51 -2.88 -5.49
CA ILE A 39 8.17 -2.87 -6.93
C ILE A 39 8.70 -4.12 -7.63
N GLY A 40 9.96 -4.50 -7.37
CA GLY A 40 10.57 -5.70 -7.92
C GLY A 40 9.81 -6.97 -7.51
N LYS A 41 9.54 -7.13 -6.21
CA LYS A 41 8.83 -8.30 -5.67
C LYS A 41 7.38 -8.38 -6.14
N LEU A 42 6.70 -7.25 -6.36
CA LEU A 42 5.33 -7.22 -6.91
C LEU A 42 5.23 -7.89 -8.30
N GLY A 43 6.30 -7.87 -9.09
CA GLY A 43 6.34 -8.54 -10.41
C GLY A 43 6.55 -10.04 -10.29
N ASN A 44 7.50 -10.43 -9.44
CA ASN A 44 8.11 -11.75 -9.48
C ASN A 44 7.56 -12.71 -8.41
N ASP A 45 6.97 -12.21 -7.33
CA ASP A 45 6.49 -13.03 -6.20
C ASP A 45 4.96 -12.91 -6.06
N LYS A 46 4.25 -14.00 -6.39
CA LYS A 46 2.79 -14.09 -6.29
C LYS A 46 2.28 -14.00 -4.85
N LYS A 47 2.99 -14.59 -3.88
CA LYS A 47 2.58 -14.57 -2.46
C LYS A 47 2.75 -13.16 -1.90
N PHE A 48 3.88 -12.52 -2.20
CA PHE A 48 4.13 -11.14 -1.82
C PHE A 48 3.12 -10.18 -2.45
N ARG A 49 2.83 -10.33 -3.75
CA ARG A 49 1.80 -9.56 -4.44
C ARG A 49 0.44 -9.67 -3.76
N LYS A 50 -0.01 -10.88 -3.43
CA LYS A 50 -1.27 -11.09 -2.70
C LYS A 50 -1.26 -10.37 -1.35
N PHE A 51 -0.16 -10.50 -0.60
CA PHE A 51 0.02 -9.81 0.69
C PHE A 51 -0.10 -8.29 0.56
N VAL A 52 0.64 -7.66 -0.36
CA VAL A 52 0.63 -6.20 -0.54
C VAL A 52 -0.75 -5.71 -0.97
N VAL A 53 -1.39 -6.40 -1.93
CA VAL A 53 -2.73 -6.05 -2.40
C VAL A 53 -3.74 -6.11 -1.25
N THR A 54 -3.77 -7.20 -0.49
CA THR A 54 -4.66 -7.32 0.67
C THR A 54 -4.39 -6.20 1.69
N HIS A 55 -3.13 -5.99 2.05
CA HIS A 55 -2.77 -5.02 3.08
C HIS A 55 -3.13 -3.58 2.69
N TYR A 56 -2.87 -3.18 1.44
CA TYR A 56 -3.17 -1.82 0.99
C TYR A 56 -4.67 -1.58 0.81
N VAL A 57 -5.44 -2.60 0.41
CA VAL A 57 -6.90 -2.50 0.38
C VAL A 57 -7.48 -2.37 1.80
N GLU A 58 -7.01 -3.18 2.75
CA GLU A 58 -7.43 -3.08 4.16
C GLU A 58 -7.10 -1.70 4.74
N LEU A 59 -5.90 -1.18 4.49
CA LEU A 59 -5.51 0.17 4.92
C LEU A 59 -6.41 1.25 4.31
N ALA A 60 -6.76 1.14 3.03
CA ALA A 60 -7.66 2.10 2.37
C ALA A 60 -9.05 2.13 3.05
N VAL A 61 -9.62 0.95 3.33
CA VAL A 61 -10.91 0.83 4.03
C VAL A 61 -10.83 1.44 5.45
N LEU A 62 -9.74 1.18 6.18
CA LEU A 62 -9.54 1.76 7.51
C LEU A 62 -9.41 3.29 7.48
N ILE A 63 -8.70 3.84 6.49
CA ILE A 63 -8.56 5.29 6.31
C ILE A 63 -9.92 5.91 5.99
N GLU A 64 -10.69 5.31 5.08
CA GLU A 64 -12.04 5.78 4.76
C GLU A 64 -12.96 5.73 5.99
N ASN A 65 -12.94 4.63 6.75
CA ASN A 65 -13.74 4.50 7.97
C ASN A 65 -13.38 5.60 8.99
N ARG A 66 -12.09 5.82 9.23
CA ARG A 66 -11.61 6.88 10.12
C ARG A 66 -12.00 8.28 9.61
N GLY A 67 -11.98 8.48 8.30
CA GLY A 67 -12.45 9.71 7.67
C GLY A 67 -13.94 9.95 7.94
N ARG A 68 -14.78 8.92 7.79
CA ARG A 68 -16.22 9.00 8.10
C ARG A 68 -16.47 9.25 9.58
N GLU A 69 -15.80 8.55 10.48
CA GLU A 69 -15.91 8.79 11.93
C GLU A 69 -15.55 10.23 12.30
N LYS A 70 -14.55 10.84 11.66
CA LYS A 70 -14.21 12.25 11.89
C LYS A 70 -15.24 13.24 11.33
N LEU A 71 -15.88 12.90 10.21
CA LEU A 71 -16.83 13.79 9.52
C LEU A 71 -18.26 13.66 10.05
N PHE A 72 -18.62 12.48 10.56
CA PHE A 72 -20.00 12.12 10.93
C PHE A 72 -20.11 11.51 12.33
N GLY A 73 -19.01 11.37 13.08
CA GLY A 73 -18.97 10.77 14.42
C GLY A 73 -19.08 11.77 15.58
N GLU A 74 -19.32 13.05 15.32
CA GLU A 74 -19.77 14.04 16.32
C GLU A 74 -21.31 14.05 16.46
N GLU A 75 -21.97 12.91 16.33
CA GLU A 75 -23.33 12.74 16.85
C GLU A 75 -23.30 11.81 18.07
N LYS A 76 -22.99 12.40 19.22
CA LYS A 76 -23.44 11.92 20.53
C LYS A 76 -23.82 13.10 21.41
#